data_AF-A0A954R3D5-F1
#
_entry.id   AF-A0A954R3D5-F1
#
_cell.length_a   1.000
_cell.length_b   1.000
_cell.length_c   1.000
_cell.angle_alpha   90.00
_cell.angle_beta   90.00
_cell.angle_gamma   90.00
#
_symmetry.space_group_name_H-M   'P 1'
#
loop_
_entity.id
_entity.type
_entity.pdbx_description
1 polymer ?
#
loop_
_entity_poly.entity_id
_entity_poly.type
_entity_poly.pdbx_seq_one_letter_code
_entity_poly.pdbx_strand_id
1 'polypeptide(L)'
;ERPLGRLNRPVFAALELLCSLRALAIPAAVLLGLTPWSRMFQLYLLGATVVTLNQLRQMADHHFESRGDQLSMADHILDSCNYVGRDPLTWLLFPMAIQYHALHHLFPSMPYHNLARAHSYLMRTLPSQSPYRTLEQPGWWSVAGKMLKRRS
;
A
#
# COMPACT_ATOMS: atom_id res chain seq x y z
N GLU A 1 16.85 -11.22 -10.41
CA GLU A 1 15.64 -11.85 -9.85
C GLU A 1 16.10 -12.90 -8.86
N ARG A 2 15.74 -12.82 -7.56
CA ARG A 2 16.04 -13.95 -6.66
C ARG A 2 15.24 -15.12 -7.20
N PRO A 3 15.84 -16.29 -7.48
CA PRO A 3 15.03 -17.46 -7.79
C PRO A 3 14.15 -17.66 -6.56
N LEU A 4 12.84 -17.62 -6.72
CA LEU A 4 11.89 -18.15 -5.75
C LEU A 4 12.10 -19.67 -5.74
N GLY A 5 13.26 -20.08 -5.24
CA GLY A 5 13.70 -21.46 -5.16
C GLY A 5 12.80 -22.14 -4.16
N ARG A 6 11.83 -22.88 -4.70
CA ARG A 6 10.93 -23.83 -4.01
C ARG A 6 10.69 -23.47 -2.54
N LEU A 7 9.69 -22.64 -2.29
CA LEU A 7 9.00 -22.68 -0.99
C LEU A 7 8.72 -24.15 -0.65
N ASN A 8 9.13 -24.59 0.54
CA ASN A 8 9.00 -25.97 0.96
C ASN A 8 7.49 -26.31 1.03
N ARG A 9 6.96 -26.96 -0.02
CA ARG A 9 5.53 -27.25 -0.21
C ARG A 9 4.85 -27.82 1.06
N PRO A 10 5.43 -28.79 1.79
CA PRO A 10 4.83 -29.26 3.04
C PRO A 10 4.78 -28.19 4.14
N VAL A 11 5.79 -27.30 4.25
CA VAL A 11 5.76 -26.20 5.22
C VAL A 11 4.64 -25.22 4.86
N PHE A 12 4.51 -24.85 3.58
CA PHE A 12 3.43 -23.99 3.13
C PHE A 12 2.06 -24.63 3.41
N ALA A 13 1.88 -25.90 3.04
CA ALA A 13 0.63 -26.63 3.31
C ALA A 13 0.31 -26.73 4.81
N ALA A 14 1.33 -26.93 5.66
CA ALA A 14 1.15 -26.93 7.11
C ALA A 14 0.72 -25.56 7.65
N LEU A 15 1.32 -24.47 7.17
CA LEU A 15 0.93 -23.11 7.53
C LEU A 15 -0.52 -22.81 7.10
N GLU A 16 -0.89 -23.16 5.86
CA GLU A 16 -2.26 -23.01 5.36
C GLU A 16 -3.28 -23.79 6.19
N LEU A 17 -2.96 -25.03 6.55
CA LEU A 17 -3.82 -25.86 7.41
C LEU A 17 -3.96 -25.25 8.81
N LEU A 18 -2.86 -24.84 9.44
CA LEU A 18 -2.88 -24.25 10.77
C LEU A 18 -3.65 -22.91 10.80
N CYS A 19 -3.46 -22.07 9.78
CA CYS A 19 -4.22 -20.83 9.60
C CYS A 19 -5.71 -21.12 9.43
N SER A 20 -6.06 -22.11 8.60
CA SER A 20 -7.45 -22.51 8.34
C SER A 20 -8.11 -23.09 9.61
N LEU A 21 -7.43 -23.97 10.33
CA LEU A 21 -7.89 -24.51 11.62
C LEU A 21 -8.08 -23.40 12.64
N ARG A 22 -7.15 -22.44 12.71
CA ARG A 22 -7.27 -21.29 13.60
C ARG A 22 -8.47 -20.41 13.23
N ALA A 23 -8.68 -20.16 11.94
CA ALA A 23 -9.80 -19.37 11.45
C ALA A 23 -11.15 -20.03 11.79
N LEU A 24 -11.25 -21.36 11.69
CA LEU A 24 -12.46 -22.12 12.07
C LEU A 24 -12.66 -22.22 13.59
N ALA A 25 -11.57 -22.30 14.36
CA ALA A 25 -11.65 -22.39 15.82
C ALA A 25 -12.26 -21.14 16.46
N ILE A 26 -12.10 -19.97 15.83
CA ILE A 26 -12.62 -18.69 16.34
C ILE A 26 -14.16 -18.67 16.40
N PRO A 27 -14.92 -18.87 15.31
CA PRO A 27 -16.38 -18.93 15.37
C PRO A 27 -16.85 -20.17 16.14
N ALA A 28 -16.15 -21.31 16.05
CA ALA A 28 -16.49 -22.50 16.83
C ALA A 28 -16.44 -22.23 18.35
N ALA A 29 -15.43 -21.52 18.84
CA ALA A 29 -15.33 -21.14 20.25
C ALA A 29 -16.45 -20.19 20.70
N VAL A 30 -17.00 -19.38 19.80
CA VAL A 30 -18.18 -18.53 20.10
C VAL A 30 -19.45 -19.39 20.14
N LEU A 31 -19.65 -20.26 19.15
CA LEU A 31 -20.80 -21.16 19.07
C LEU A 31 -20.87 -22.14 20.24
N LEU A 32 -19.72 -22.61 20.72
CA LEU A 32 -19.60 -23.48 21.90
C LEU A 32 -19.69 -22.73 23.24
N GLY A 33 -19.87 -21.41 23.23
CA GLY A 33 -19.97 -20.59 24.45
C GLY A 33 -18.66 -20.41 25.23
N LEU A 34 -17.52 -20.83 24.67
CA LEU A 34 -16.20 -20.68 25.28
C LEU A 34 -15.71 -19.22 25.27
N THR A 35 -16.28 -18.40 24.37
CA THR A 35 -15.90 -16.99 24.19
C THR A 35 -17.13 -16.14 23.88
N PRO A 36 -17.17 -14.86 24.28
CA PRO A 36 -18.33 -14.01 24.10
C PRO A 36 -18.54 -13.63 22.63
N TRP A 37 -19.80 -13.41 22.24
CA TRP A 37 -20.20 -12.95 20.90
C TRP A 37 -19.56 -11.62 20.48
N SER A 38 -19.18 -10.78 21.45
CA SER A 38 -18.44 -9.53 21.19
C SER A 38 -17.14 -9.75 20.41
N ARG A 39 -16.53 -10.94 20.51
CA ARG A 39 -15.34 -11.31 19.74
C ARG A 39 -15.59 -11.27 18.22
N MET A 40 -16.76 -11.67 17.76
CA MET A 40 -17.10 -11.62 16.33
C MET A 40 -17.19 -10.19 15.83
N PHE A 41 -17.86 -9.33 16.62
CA PHE A 41 -17.95 -7.90 16.31
C PHE A 41 -16.57 -7.22 16.27
N GLN A 42 -15.70 -7.51 17.24
CA GLN A 42 -14.34 -6.97 17.28
C GLN A 42 -13.51 -7.38 16.05
N LEU A 43 -13.60 -8.64 15.62
CA LEU A 43 -12.90 -9.12 14.43
C LEU A 43 -13.44 -8.49 13.15
N TYR A 44 -14.77 -8.37 13.05
CA TYR A 44 -15.39 -7.69 11.91
C TYR A 44 -14.97 -6.22 11.84
N LEU A 45 -15.01 -5.52 12.97
CA LEU A 45 -14.58 -4.12 13.06
C LEU A 45 -13.11 -3.96 12.67
N LEU A 46 -12.22 -4.81 13.20
CA LEU A 46 -10.81 -4.83 12.84
C LEU A 46 -10.62 -5.03 11.33
N GLY A 47 -11.28 -6.04 10.76
CA GLY A 47 -11.21 -6.34 9.33
C GLY A 47 -11.73 -5.18 8.47
N ALA A 48 -12.89 -4.63 8.81
CA ALA A 48 -13.48 -3.48 8.13
C ALA A 48 -12.57 -2.25 8.20
N THR A 49 -11.95 -1.97 9.36
CA THR A 49 -10.97 -0.89 9.52
C THR A 49 -9.74 -1.11 8.64
N VAL A 50 -9.15 -2.31 8.65
CA VAL A 50 -7.97 -2.61 7.82
C VAL A 50 -8.29 -2.47 6.34
N VAL A 51 -9.41 -3.04 5.87
CA VAL A 51 -9.84 -2.91 4.47
C VAL A 51 -10.07 -1.45 4.11
N THR A 52 -10.76 -0.69 4.96
CA THR A 52 -11.03 0.74 4.72
C THR A 52 -9.73 1.53 4.61
N LEU A 53 -8.79 1.36 5.55
CA LEU A 53 -7.49 2.04 5.51
C LEU A 53 -6.69 1.65 4.25
N ASN A 54 -6.73 0.38 3.85
CA ASN A 54 -6.08 -0.06 2.62
C ASN A 54 -6.72 0.58 1.37
N GLN A 55 -8.04 0.71 1.32
CA GLN A 55 -8.71 1.41 0.21
C GLN A 55 -8.38 2.90 0.21
N LEU A 56 -8.39 3.56 1.37
CA LEU A 56 -7.98 4.96 1.50
C LEU A 56 -6.55 5.15 0.97
N ARG A 57 -5.64 4.26 1.34
CA ARG A 57 -4.27 4.27 0.81
C ARG A 57 -4.23 4.13 -0.71
N GLN A 58 -4.90 3.11 -1.26
CA GLN A 58 -4.90 2.86 -2.70
C GLN A 58 -5.43 4.06 -3.51
N MET A 59 -6.44 4.78 -3.00
CA MET A 59 -6.97 5.99 -3.66
C MET A 59 -5.94 7.11 -3.87
N ALA A 60 -4.81 7.04 -3.18
CA ALA A 60 -3.80 8.08 -3.15
C ALA A 60 -2.38 7.56 -3.48
N ASP A 61 -2.16 6.24 -3.57
CA ASP A 61 -0.89 5.70 -4.09
C ASP A 61 -0.66 6.09 -5.57
N HIS A 62 -1.75 6.31 -6.31
CA HIS A 62 -1.76 6.59 -7.74
C HIS A 62 -2.72 7.73 -8.11
N HIS A 63 -2.44 8.42 -9.22
CA HIS A 63 -3.28 9.47 -9.79
C HIS A 63 -4.52 8.90 -10.50
N PHE A 64 -4.48 7.64 -10.92
CA PHE A 64 -5.51 6.95 -11.73
C PHE A 64 -5.92 7.77 -12.94
N GLU A 65 -4.95 8.24 -13.73
CA GLU A 65 -5.26 9.06 -14.90
C GLU A 65 -5.67 8.24 -16.13
N SER A 66 -5.38 6.93 -16.14
CA SER A 66 -5.78 6.03 -17.23
C SER A 66 -7.28 5.81 -17.27
N ARG A 67 -7.83 5.78 -18.49
CA ARG A 67 -9.24 5.48 -18.77
C ARG A 67 -9.51 3.99 -19.01
N GLY A 68 -8.58 3.12 -18.63
CA GLY A 68 -8.67 1.67 -18.84
C GLY A 68 -7.76 1.15 -19.96
N ASP A 69 -6.92 2.01 -20.54
CA ASP A 69 -5.93 1.62 -21.54
C ASP A 69 -4.72 0.94 -20.87
N GLN A 70 -4.04 0.06 -21.62
CA GLN A 70 -2.77 -0.51 -21.18
C GLN A 70 -1.73 0.60 -21.07
N LEU A 71 -1.22 0.81 -19.86
CA LEU A 71 -0.19 1.79 -19.59
C LEU A 71 1.19 1.20 -19.86
N SER A 72 2.09 2.00 -20.43
CA SER A 72 3.50 1.63 -20.50
C SER A 72 4.12 1.64 -19.09
N MET A 73 5.30 1.02 -18.94
CA MET A 73 6.04 1.08 -17.67
C MET A 73 6.31 2.53 -17.24
N ALA A 74 6.60 3.42 -18.20
CA ALA A 74 6.82 4.83 -17.91
C ALA A 74 5.53 5.49 -17.39
N ASP A 75 4.39 5.21 -18.01
CA ASP A 75 3.11 5.77 -17.59
C ASP A 75 2.69 5.23 -16.21
N HIS A 76 2.96 3.95 -15.90
CA HIS A 76 2.77 3.40 -14.54
C HIS A 76 3.57 4.15 -13.48
N ILE A 77 4.83 4.50 -13.78
CA ILE A 77 5.67 5.28 -12.86
C ILE A 77 5.12 6.70 -12.70
N LEU A 78 4.70 7.32 -13.80
CA LEU A 78 4.13 8.69 -13.79
C LEU A 78 2.77 8.76 -13.08
N ASP A 79 2.01 7.67 -13.12
CA ASP A 79 0.75 7.55 -12.38
C ASP A 79 0.98 7.35 -10.87
N SER A 80 2.21 7.08 -10.42
CA SER A 80 2.52 6.84 -9.00
C SER A 80 2.88 8.13 -8.24
N CYS A 81 2.72 8.14 -6.91
CA CYS A 81 2.97 9.31 -6.06
C CYS A 81 4.19 9.16 -5.12
N ASN A 82 4.83 10.28 -4.77
CA ASN A 82 5.75 10.41 -3.64
C ASN A 82 5.19 11.46 -2.66
N TYR A 83 5.03 11.11 -1.40
CA TYR A 83 4.55 12.02 -0.37
C TYR A 83 5.70 12.61 0.45
N VAL A 84 5.76 13.94 0.48
CA VAL A 84 6.75 14.71 1.26
C VAL A 84 6.14 15.47 2.43
N GLY A 85 4.81 15.59 2.45
CA GLY A 85 4.05 16.15 3.56
C GLY A 85 4.18 15.33 4.85
N ARG A 86 4.03 16.01 5.97
CA ARG A 86 4.04 15.38 7.32
C ARG A 86 2.69 15.52 8.02
N ASP A 87 1.59 15.44 7.28
CA ASP A 87 0.26 15.46 7.88
C ASP A 87 -0.12 14.09 8.47
N PRO A 88 -0.98 14.04 9.51
CA PRO A 88 -1.31 12.79 10.20
C PRO A 88 -1.88 11.69 9.30
N LEU A 89 -2.62 12.06 8.24
CA LEU A 89 -3.26 11.09 7.36
C LEU A 89 -2.23 10.45 6.43
N THR A 90 -1.30 11.24 5.88
CA THR A 90 -0.15 10.73 5.14
C THR A 90 0.72 9.80 6.00
N TRP A 91 0.95 10.12 7.28
CA TRP A 91 1.69 9.23 8.18
C TRP A 91 0.96 7.91 8.48
N LEU A 92 -0.36 7.97 8.62
CA LEU A 92 -1.18 6.78 8.88
C LEU A 92 -1.24 5.86 7.65
N LEU A 93 -1.43 6.43 6.46
CA LEU A 93 -1.68 5.67 5.22
C LEU A 93 -0.40 5.31 4.47
N PHE A 94 0.65 6.12 4.60
CA PHE A 94 1.95 5.91 3.97
C PHE A 94 3.11 5.92 4.99
N PRO A 95 3.11 5.05 6.01
CA PRO A 95 4.17 5.05 7.01
C PRO A 95 5.54 4.72 6.40
N MET A 96 6.58 5.37 6.92
CA MET A 96 7.97 5.08 6.59
C MET A 96 8.25 5.26 5.08
N ALA A 97 9.08 4.40 4.50
CA ALA A 97 9.55 4.53 3.12
C ALA A 97 8.48 4.32 2.04
N ILE A 98 7.29 3.82 2.41
CA ILE A 98 6.22 3.56 1.43
C ILE A 98 5.59 4.87 0.92
N GLN A 99 5.86 5.99 1.60
CA GLN A 99 5.55 7.33 1.08
C GLN A 99 6.30 7.66 -0.21
N TYR A 100 7.39 6.95 -0.53
CA TYR A 100 8.15 7.11 -1.77
C TYR A 100 7.78 6.04 -2.80
N HIS A 101 6.48 5.81 -3.01
CA HIS A 101 5.96 4.72 -3.85
C HIS A 101 6.40 4.85 -5.32
N ALA A 102 6.34 6.05 -5.90
CA ALA A 102 6.81 6.27 -7.27
C ALA A 102 8.32 5.99 -7.40
N LEU A 103 9.11 6.39 -6.40
CA LEU A 103 10.55 6.10 -6.38
C LEU A 103 10.85 4.61 -6.21
N HIS A 104 10.02 3.89 -5.44
CA HIS A 104 10.13 2.44 -5.32
C HIS A 104 9.90 1.75 -6.67
N HIS A 105 8.91 2.19 -7.46
CA HIS A 105 8.71 1.67 -8.82
C HIS A 105 9.89 1.96 -9.75
N LEU A 106 10.55 3.11 -9.59
CA LEU A 106 11.74 3.45 -10.38
C LEU A 106 12.97 2.60 -9.97
N PHE A 107 13.11 2.28 -8.68
CA PHE A 107 14.22 1.49 -8.15
C PHE A 107 13.74 0.38 -7.18
N PRO A 108 13.08 -0.68 -7.67
CA PRO A 108 12.42 -1.67 -6.81
C PRO A 108 13.42 -2.49 -5.98
N SER A 109 14.67 -2.57 -6.43
CA SER A 109 15.75 -3.26 -5.70
C SER A 109 16.41 -2.40 -4.62
N MET A 110 16.10 -1.09 -4.56
CA MET A 110 16.66 -0.21 -3.54
C MET A 110 16.03 -0.50 -2.17
N PRO A 111 16.83 -0.67 -1.10
CA PRO A 111 16.27 -0.83 0.24
C PRO A 111 15.41 0.36 0.65
N TYR A 112 14.24 0.09 1.24
CA TYR A 112 13.26 1.10 1.66
C TYR A 112 13.88 2.24 2.49
N HIS A 113 14.78 1.94 3.44
CA HIS A 113 15.44 2.95 4.27
C HIS A 113 16.32 3.94 3.49
N ASN A 114 16.70 3.61 2.25
CA ASN A 114 17.49 4.50 1.39
C ASN A 114 16.63 5.41 0.50
N LEU A 115 15.32 5.16 0.37
CA LEU A 115 14.45 5.90 -0.55
C LEU A 115 14.38 7.40 -0.22
N ALA A 116 14.33 7.77 1.07
CA ALA A 116 14.33 9.19 1.46
C ALA A 116 15.60 9.92 1.02
N ARG A 117 16.76 9.26 1.16
CA ARG A 117 18.06 9.81 0.74
C ARG A 117 18.16 9.87 -0.79
N ALA A 118 17.70 8.85 -1.49
CA ALA A 118 17.68 8.81 -2.95
C ALA A 118 16.75 9.88 -3.53
N HIS A 119 15.54 10.03 -2.98
CA HIS A 119 14.62 11.10 -3.33
C HIS A 119 15.28 12.47 -3.16
N SER A 120 15.88 12.73 -2.00
CA SER A 120 16.60 13.98 -1.72
C SER A 120 17.73 14.25 -2.70
N TYR A 121 18.44 13.21 -3.14
CA TYR A 121 19.49 13.31 -4.15
C TYR A 121 18.91 13.67 -5.53
N LEU A 122 17.89 12.94 -5.98
CA LEU A 122 17.24 13.19 -7.27
C LEU A 122 16.64 14.59 -7.35
N MET A 123 16.01 15.07 -6.27
CA MET A 123 15.45 16.43 -6.21
C MET A 123 16.51 17.54 -6.25
N ARG A 124 17.79 17.24 -5.96
CA ARG A 124 18.91 18.20 -6.10
C ARG A 124 19.58 18.10 -7.47
N THR A 125 19.68 16.90 -8.03
CA THR A 125 20.50 16.64 -9.23
C THR A 125 19.70 16.72 -10.53
N LEU A 126 18.41 16.36 -10.52
CA LEU A 126 17.60 16.36 -11.74
C LEU A 126 17.23 17.79 -12.18
N PRO A 127 17.13 18.06 -13.49
CA PRO A 127 16.64 19.33 -14.01
C PRO A 127 15.24 19.67 -13.50
N SER A 128 14.86 20.96 -13.49
CA SER A 128 13.55 21.43 -12.99
C SER A 128 12.37 20.87 -13.79
N GLN A 129 12.59 20.57 -15.07
CA GLN A 129 11.63 19.98 -16.01
C GLN A 129 11.57 18.44 -15.96
N SER A 130 12.27 17.80 -15.02
CA SER A 130 12.25 16.34 -14.92
C SER A 130 10.84 15.85 -14.51
N PRO A 131 10.27 14.86 -15.21
CA PRO A 131 8.97 14.27 -14.84
C PRO A 131 8.97 13.68 -13.42
N TYR A 132 10.13 13.28 -12.88
CA TYR A 132 10.22 12.78 -11.51
C TYR A 132 9.75 13.80 -10.47
N ARG A 133 9.97 15.10 -10.72
CA ARG A 133 9.57 16.18 -9.81
C ARG A 133 8.04 16.34 -9.73
N THR A 134 7.31 15.96 -10.78
CA THR A 134 5.83 16.06 -10.78
C THR A 134 5.17 14.95 -9.96
N LEU A 135 5.95 13.96 -9.49
CA LEU A 135 5.46 12.86 -8.68
C LEU A 135 5.32 13.24 -7.20
N GLU A 136 5.89 14.37 -6.77
CA GLU A 136 5.73 14.87 -5.40
C GLU A 136 4.31 15.36 -5.15
N GLN A 137 3.71 14.87 -4.06
CA GLN A 137 2.41 15.27 -3.57
C GLN A 137 2.53 15.80 -2.13
N PRO A 138 1.87 16.93 -1.81
CA PRO A 138 1.99 17.56 -0.50
C PRO A 138 1.28 16.80 0.62
N GLY A 139 0.41 15.85 0.29
CA GLY A 139 -0.30 15.01 1.25
C GLY A 139 -1.47 14.26 0.63
N TRP A 140 -2.04 13.29 1.35
CA TRP A 140 -3.06 12.37 0.85
C TRP A 140 -4.22 13.04 0.09
N TRP A 141 -4.77 14.13 0.63
CA TRP A 141 -5.93 14.84 0.05
C TRP A 141 -5.67 15.44 -1.34
N SER A 142 -4.41 15.75 -1.67
CA SER A 142 -4.06 16.34 -2.98
C SER A 142 -4.34 15.40 -4.16
N VAL A 143 -4.28 14.08 -3.92
CA VAL A 143 -4.55 13.03 -4.90
C VAL A 143 -5.99 12.53 -4.76
N ALA A 144 -6.40 12.18 -3.54
CA ALA A 144 -7.74 11.68 -3.28
C ALA A 144 -8.83 12.68 -3.71
N GLY A 145 -8.61 13.99 -3.51
CA GLY A 145 -9.55 15.03 -3.96
C GLY A 145 -9.67 15.11 -5.49
N LYS A 146 -8.59 14.88 -6.24
CA LYS A 146 -8.64 14.81 -7.70
C LYS A 146 -9.42 13.58 -8.16
N MET A 147 -9.18 12.43 -7.54
CA MET A 147 -9.89 11.19 -7.82
C MET A 147 -11.40 11.33 -7.57
N LEU A 148 -11.80 11.91 -6.42
CA LEU A 148 -13.21 12.10 -6.07
C LEU A 148 -13.93 13.02 -7.06
N LYS A 149 -13.31 14.15 -7.44
CA LYS A 149 -13.88 15.10 -8.42
C LYS A 149 -14.02 14.52 -9.83
N ARG A 150 -13.23 13.51 -10.19
CA ARG A 150 -13.31 12.84 -11.51
C ARG A 150 -14.43 11.80 -11.59
N ARG A 151 -14.93 11.33 -10.44
CA ARG A 151 -16.02 10.34 -10.38
C ARG A 151 -17.42 10.97 -10.29
N SER A 152 -17.52 12.27 -10.04
CA SER A 152 -18.76 13.06 -10.06
C SER A 152 -18.99 13.67 -11.44
#